data_AF-A0A1F9PGL4-F1
#
_entry.id   AF-A0A1F9PGL4-F1
#
_cell.length_a   1.000
_cell.length_b   1.000
_cell.length_c   1.000
_cell.angle_alpha   90.00
_cell.angle_beta   90.00
_cell.angle_gamma   90.00
#
_symmetry.space_group_name_H-M   'P 1'
#
loop_
_entity.id
_entity.type
_entity.pdbx_description
1 polymer ?
#
loop_
_entity_poly.entity_id
_entity_poly.type
_entity_poly.pdbx_seq_one_letter_code
_entity_poly.pdbx_strand_id
1 'polypeptide(L)'
;MGFPIIEGANKFKEFLAPAITPLVHEVHAPAWFEITMMIFSMAVAGAGIFMAYKMYMKQPELPEKVTAKIPVIYDLVYHKYYVDEIYDATVVEPIKNGSDFLWHGVDETVIDGAVNGSATTVGWLSSHLRKLETGFVQSYALAILIGAVLVTGYLIGR
;
A
#
# COMPACT_ATOMS: atom_id res chain seq x y z
N MET A 1 -0.13 34.50 19.82
CA MET A 1 -0.83 35.35 18.85
C MET A 1 -1.62 36.38 19.64
N GLY A 2 -1.09 37.59 19.75
CA GLY A 2 -1.81 38.71 20.33
C GLY A 2 -1.70 39.90 19.37
N PHE A 3 -2.61 40.86 19.50
CA PHE A 3 -2.61 42.04 18.64
C PHE A 3 -1.42 42.93 19.03
N PRO A 4 -0.41 43.12 18.16
CA PRO A 4 0.82 43.85 18.50
C PRO A 4 0.60 45.35 18.75
N ILE A 5 -0.61 45.84 18.49
CA ILE A 5 -0.97 47.26 18.43
C ILE A 5 -1.61 47.74 19.74
N ILE A 6 -2.07 46.83 20.61
CA ILE A 6 -2.75 47.17 21.86
C ILE A 6 -1.80 46.89 23.04
N GLU A 7 -1.32 47.97 23.66
CA GLU A 7 -0.48 47.90 24.86
C GLU A 7 -1.24 47.14 25.97
N GLY A 8 -0.67 46.04 26.47
CA GLY A 8 -1.29 45.17 27.48
C GLY A 8 -2.21 44.05 26.97
N ALA A 9 -2.46 43.93 25.66
CA ALA A 9 -3.22 42.80 25.10
C ALA A 9 -2.36 41.54 24.88
N ASN A 10 -1.03 41.69 24.88
CA ASN A 10 -0.06 40.63 24.61
C ASN A 10 0.39 39.87 25.88
N LYS A 11 -0.51 39.72 26.87
CA LYS A 11 -0.22 39.10 28.18
C LYS A 11 0.41 37.71 28.07
N PHE A 12 -0.01 36.93 27.08
CA PHE A 12 0.54 35.60 26.83
C PHE A 12 1.99 35.66 26.30
N LYS A 13 2.30 36.65 25.45
CA LYS A 13 3.67 36.87 24.94
C LYS A 13 4.58 37.37 26.07
N GLU A 14 4.09 38.31 26.88
CA GLU A 14 4.80 38.84 28.04
C GLU A 14 5.08 37.76 29.09
N PHE A 15 4.13 36.85 29.33
CA PHE A 15 4.30 35.70 30.21
C PHE A 15 5.41 34.74 29.73
N LEU A 16 5.52 34.53 28.42
CA LEU A 16 6.52 33.63 27.84
C LEU A 16 7.88 34.29 27.60
N ALA A 17 7.94 35.62 27.47
CA ALA A 17 9.16 36.35 27.16
C ALA A 17 10.40 35.89 27.97
N PRO A 18 10.35 35.73 29.31
CA PRO A 18 11.53 35.31 30.08
C PRO A 18 12.12 33.95 29.66
N ALA A 19 11.32 33.06 29.07
CA ALA A 19 11.73 31.71 28.67
C ALA A 19 12.24 31.59 27.22
N ILE A 20 11.86 32.52 26.33
CA ILE A 20 12.12 32.44 24.87
C ILE A 20 12.95 33.61 24.31
N THR A 21 13.06 34.74 25.01
CA THR A 21 13.82 35.92 24.53
C THR A 21 15.30 35.66 24.19
N PRO A 22 16.06 34.76 24.85
CA PRO A 22 17.44 34.49 24.46
C PRO A 22 17.59 33.75 23.12
N LEU A 23 16.52 33.12 22.63
CA LEU A 23 16.57 32.19 21.49
C LEU A 23 15.96 32.77 20.19
N VAL A 24 15.28 33.91 20.27
CA VAL A 24 14.53 34.48 19.14
C VAL A 24 14.90 35.95 18.97
N HIS A 25 15.63 36.28 17.90
CA HIS A 25 15.73 37.65 17.41
C HIS A 25 14.41 38.00 16.71
N GLU A 26 13.51 38.71 17.40
CA GLU A 26 12.24 39.14 16.81
C GLU A 26 12.46 40.37 15.90
N VAL A 27 12.40 40.16 14.59
CA VAL A 27 12.25 41.24 13.61
C VAL A 27 10.77 41.58 13.53
N HIS A 28 10.32 42.57 14.31
CA HIS A 28 8.97 43.10 14.16
C HIS A 28 8.88 43.95 12.90
N ALA A 29 7.99 43.58 11.99
CA ALA A 29 7.57 44.48 10.93
C ALA A 29 6.86 45.70 11.58
N PRO A 30 6.94 46.89 10.98
CA PRO A 30 6.24 48.06 11.51
C PRO A 30 4.74 47.78 11.68
N ALA A 31 4.14 48.22 12.78
CA ALA A 31 2.72 47.96 13.08
C ALA A 31 1.76 48.38 11.95
N TRP A 32 2.11 49.42 11.18
CA TRP A 32 1.34 49.86 10.01
C TRP A 32 1.34 48.82 8.88
N PHE A 33 2.45 48.12 8.68
CA PHE A 33 2.58 47.01 7.72
C PHE A 33 1.76 45.82 8.19
N GLU A 34 1.84 45.53 9.50
CA GLU A 34 0.96 44.67 10.31
C GLU A 34 -0.51 44.73 9.87
N ILE A 35 -1.06 45.92 10.10
CA ILE A 35 -2.47 46.27 9.86
C ILE A 35 -2.81 46.22 8.38
N THR A 36 -1.92 46.73 7.53
CA THR A 36 -2.16 46.78 6.09
C THR A 36 -2.29 45.37 5.51
N MET A 37 -1.42 44.43 5.90
CA MET A 37 -1.49 43.05 5.44
C MET A 37 -2.72 42.31 5.99
N MET A 38 -3.13 42.60 7.23
CA MET A 38 -4.38 42.06 7.78
C MET A 38 -5.61 42.53 7.01
N ILE A 39 -5.74 43.84 6.76
CA ILE A 39 -6.85 44.41 6.00
C ILE A 39 -6.83 43.89 4.56
N PHE A 40 -5.64 43.82 3.94
CA PHE A 40 -5.48 43.29 2.59
C PHE A 40 -5.92 41.82 2.50
N SER A 41 -5.47 40.98 3.43
CA SER A 41 -5.88 39.56 3.49
C SER A 41 -7.39 39.41 3.66
N MET A 42 -8.00 40.19 4.56
CA MET A 42 -9.44 40.21 4.76
C MET A 42 -10.19 40.64 3.49
N ALA A 43 -9.68 41.65 2.79
CA ALA A 43 -10.26 42.12 1.54
C ALA A 43 -10.19 41.05 0.43
N VAL A 44 -9.06 40.35 0.30
CA VAL A 44 -8.89 39.25 -0.67
C VAL A 44 -9.83 38.09 -0.34
N ALA A 45 -9.92 37.67 0.93
CA ALA A 45 -10.83 36.62 1.36
C ALA A 45 -12.30 37.01 1.09
N GLY A 46 -12.69 38.24 1.43
CA GLY A 46 -14.02 38.78 1.16
C GLY A 46 -14.34 38.84 -0.34
N ALA A 47 -13.38 39.24 -1.18
CA ALA A 47 -13.53 39.23 -2.63
C ALA A 47 -13.71 37.81 -3.18
N GLY A 48 -12.98 36.82 -2.65
CA GLY A 48 -13.13 35.41 -3.01
C GLY A 48 -14.53 34.87 -2.68
N ILE A 49 -15.03 35.15 -1.47
CA ILE A 49 -16.38 34.76 -1.04
C ILE A 49 -17.45 35.44 -1.91
N PHE A 50 -17.29 36.74 -2.18
CA PHE A 50 -18.22 37.48 -3.04
C PHE A 50 -18.25 36.92 -4.47
N MET A 51 -17.08 36.56 -5.02
CA MET A 51 -16.97 35.94 -6.34
C MET A 51 -17.66 34.57 -6.37
N ALA A 52 -17.43 33.73 -5.35
CA ALA A 52 -18.12 32.45 -5.20
C ALA A 52 -19.64 32.62 -5.08
N TYR A 53 -20.10 33.54 -4.24
CA TYR A 53 -21.54 33.86 -4.12
C TYR A 53 -22.15 34.25 -5.46
N LYS A 54 -21.47 35.13 -6.22
CA LYS A 54 -21.95 35.55 -7.54
C LYS A 54 -22.02 34.37 -8.52
N MET A 55 -20.97 33.55 -8.57
CA MET A 55 -20.84 32.42 -9.49
C MET A 55 -21.79 31.26 -9.17
N TYR A 56 -22.07 30.98 -7.89
CA TYR A 56 -22.87 29.82 -7.49
C TYR A 56 -24.33 30.15 -7.13
N MET A 57 -24.64 31.36 -6.63
CA MET A 57 -26.02 31.73 -6.27
C MET A 57 -26.70 32.65 -7.29
N LYS A 58 -26.01 33.65 -7.84
CA LYS A 58 -26.66 34.62 -8.76
C LYS A 58 -26.57 34.22 -10.23
N GLN A 59 -25.45 33.64 -10.66
CA GLN A 59 -25.18 33.38 -12.09
C GLN A 59 -24.48 32.02 -12.26
N PRO A 60 -25.21 30.90 -12.09
CA PRO A 60 -24.66 29.53 -12.15
C PRO A 60 -24.11 29.13 -13.53
N GLU A 61 -24.34 29.93 -14.58
CA GLU A 61 -23.75 29.72 -15.90
C GLU A 61 -22.29 30.19 -16.03
N LEU A 62 -21.82 31.04 -15.10
CA LEU A 62 -20.46 31.59 -15.15
C LEU A 62 -19.37 30.56 -14.91
N PRO A 63 -19.47 29.65 -13.92
CA PRO A 63 -18.50 28.57 -13.73
C PRO A 63 -18.25 27.78 -15.01
N GLU A 64 -19.30 27.34 -15.70
CA GLU A 64 -19.20 26.55 -16.94
C GLU A 64 -18.52 27.32 -18.07
N LYS A 65 -18.84 28.61 -18.23
CA LYS A 65 -18.18 29.48 -19.25
C LYS A 65 -16.71 29.74 -18.93
N VAL A 66 -16.33 29.72 -17.66
CA VAL A 66 -14.94 29.88 -17.23
C VAL A 66 -14.17 28.58 -17.42
N THR A 67 -14.71 27.44 -16.99
CA THR A 67 -14.06 26.14 -17.14
C THR A 67 -13.89 25.77 -18.62
N ALA A 68 -14.84 26.12 -19.48
CA ALA A 68 -14.73 25.93 -20.93
C ALA A 68 -13.54 26.68 -21.56
N LYS A 69 -13.04 27.76 -20.94
CA LYS A 69 -11.86 28.51 -21.44
C LYS A 69 -10.54 27.92 -20.97
N ILE A 70 -10.54 27.17 -19.87
CA ILE A 70 -9.34 26.57 -19.27
C ILE A 70 -9.56 25.08 -18.97
N PRO A 71 -9.96 24.26 -19.97
CA PRO A 71 -10.36 22.89 -19.75
C PRO A 71 -9.21 22.06 -19.13
N VAL A 72 -7.97 22.28 -19.55
CA VAL A 72 -6.79 21.54 -19.05
C VAL A 72 -6.55 21.77 -17.56
N ILE A 73 -6.63 23.02 -17.09
CA ILE A 73 -6.40 23.35 -15.67
C ILE A 73 -7.56 22.84 -14.82
N TYR A 74 -8.79 22.99 -15.33
CA TYR A 74 -9.96 22.44 -14.68
C TYR A 74 -9.85 20.93 -14.54
N ASP A 75 -9.47 20.23 -15.61
CA ASP A 75 -9.34 18.77 -15.64
C ASP A 75 -8.28 18.27 -14.65
N LEU A 76 -7.13 18.97 -14.56
CA LEU A 76 -6.10 18.69 -13.56
C LEU A 76 -6.63 18.83 -12.13
N VAL A 77 -7.31 19.93 -11.80
CA VAL A 77 -7.85 20.15 -10.44
C VAL A 77 -9.01 19.20 -10.15
N TYR A 78 -9.83 18.92 -11.16
CA TYR A 78 -10.98 18.02 -11.09
C TYR A 78 -10.54 16.58 -10.77
N HIS A 79 -9.50 16.10 -11.45
CA HIS A 79 -8.85 14.81 -11.19
C HIS A 79 -7.83 14.87 -10.05
N LYS A 80 -7.92 15.85 -9.13
CA LYS A 80 -7.04 15.97 -7.95
C LYS A 80 -5.54 15.86 -8.29
N TYR A 81 -5.11 16.45 -9.41
CA TYR A 81 -3.75 16.40 -9.93
C TYR A 81 -3.27 15.00 -10.36
N TYR A 82 -4.18 14.06 -10.61
CA TYR A 82 -3.89 12.67 -10.99
C TYR A 82 -3.01 11.90 -9.99
N VAL A 83 -2.93 12.37 -8.74
CA VAL A 83 -2.05 11.78 -7.73
C VAL A 83 -2.53 10.37 -7.37
N ASP A 84 -3.84 10.22 -7.20
CA ASP A 84 -4.47 8.95 -6.84
C ASP A 84 -4.25 7.92 -7.98
N GLU A 85 -4.47 8.33 -9.23
CA GLU A 85 -4.36 7.49 -10.42
C GLU A 85 -2.90 7.09 -10.71
N ILE A 86 -1.95 8.01 -10.54
CA ILE A 86 -0.53 7.70 -10.67
C ILE A 86 -0.10 6.72 -9.58
N TYR A 87 -0.57 6.91 -8.35
CA TYR A 87 -0.25 5.99 -7.25
C TYR A 87 -0.81 4.59 -7.52
N ASP A 88 -2.06 4.51 -7.98
CA ASP A 88 -2.68 3.24 -8.35
C ASP A 88 -1.90 2.54 -9.47
N ALA A 89 -1.54 3.25 -10.53
CA ALA A 89 -0.82 2.69 -11.67
C ALA A 89 0.65 2.32 -11.36
N THR A 90 1.34 3.09 -10.51
CA THR A 90 2.78 2.93 -10.26
C THR A 90 3.11 2.08 -9.03
N VAL A 91 2.22 2.04 -8.05
CA VAL A 91 2.44 1.31 -6.79
C VAL A 91 1.46 0.16 -6.66
N VAL A 92 0.16 0.41 -6.77
CA VAL A 92 -0.87 -0.59 -6.44
C VAL A 92 -0.93 -1.70 -7.49
N GLU A 93 -1.07 -1.36 -8.77
CA GLU A 93 -1.18 -2.35 -9.85
C GLU A 93 0.06 -3.25 -9.97
N PRO A 94 1.31 -2.75 -9.91
CA PRO A 94 2.48 -3.61 -9.97
C PRO A 94 2.58 -4.57 -8.79
N ILE A 95 2.20 -4.13 -7.58
CA ILE A 95 2.18 -5.00 -6.39
C ILE A 95 1.11 -6.09 -6.52
N LYS A 96 -0.08 -5.74 -7.01
CA LYS A 96 -1.16 -6.72 -7.24
C LYS A 96 -0.75 -7.74 -8.30
N ASN A 97 -0.27 -7.29 -9.45
CA ASN A 97 0.17 -8.17 -10.53
C ASN A 97 1.35 -9.04 -10.10
N GLY A 98 2.28 -8.50 -9.30
CA GLY A 98 3.38 -9.26 -8.71
C GLY A 98 2.89 -10.34 -7.74
N SER A 99 1.88 -10.03 -6.92
CA SER A 99 1.25 -10.99 -6.01
C SER A 99 0.54 -12.10 -6.77
N ASP A 100 -0.22 -11.76 -7.81
CA ASP A 100 -0.92 -12.74 -8.65
C ASP A 100 0.05 -13.67 -9.37
N PHE A 101 1.19 -13.13 -9.84
CA PHE A 101 2.26 -13.94 -10.45
C PHE A 101 2.89 -14.91 -9.45
N LEU A 102 3.15 -14.47 -8.21
CA LEU A 102 3.71 -15.35 -7.17
C LEU A 102 2.71 -16.45 -6.79
N TRP A 103 1.43 -16.12 -6.67
CA TRP A 103 0.39 -17.10 -6.38
C TRP A 103 0.29 -18.18 -7.46
N HIS A 104 -0.03 -17.81 -8.69
CA HIS A 104 -0.27 -18.78 -9.76
C HIS A 104 1.03 -19.43 -10.25
N GLY A 105 2.10 -18.65 -10.34
CA GLY A 105 3.39 -19.10 -10.88
C GLY A 105 4.18 -19.97 -9.91
N VAL A 106 4.16 -19.65 -8.61
CA VAL A 106 4.96 -20.38 -7.62
C VAL A 106 4.11 -21.34 -6.82
N ASP A 107 3.02 -20.89 -6.20
CA ASP A 107 2.27 -21.73 -5.28
C ASP A 107 1.51 -22.85 -6.02
N GLU A 108 0.59 -22.47 -6.93
CA GLU A 108 -0.23 -23.46 -7.64
C GLU A 108 0.58 -24.37 -8.59
N THR A 109 1.66 -23.85 -9.18
CA THR A 109 2.43 -24.63 -10.16
C THR A 109 3.57 -25.41 -9.50
N VAL A 110 4.35 -24.79 -8.63
CA VAL A 110 5.56 -25.40 -8.06
C VAL A 110 5.24 -26.14 -6.78
N ILE A 111 4.53 -25.51 -5.83
CA ILE A 111 4.26 -26.11 -4.52
C ILE A 111 3.23 -27.22 -4.67
N ASP A 112 2.07 -26.91 -5.24
CA ASP A 112 1.02 -27.89 -5.48
C ASP A 112 1.47 -28.99 -6.46
N GLY A 113 2.25 -28.63 -7.48
CA GLY A 113 2.86 -29.59 -8.40
C GLY A 113 3.82 -30.56 -7.70
N ALA A 114 4.67 -30.07 -6.80
CA ALA A 114 5.59 -30.91 -6.03
C ALA A 114 4.82 -31.84 -5.08
N VAL A 115 3.82 -31.33 -4.37
CA VAL A 115 3.00 -32.12 -3.43
C VAL A 115 2.23 -33.20 -4.19
N ASN A 116 1.49 -32.85 -5.24
CA ASN A 116 0.72 -33.81 -6.03
C ASN A 116 1.62 -34.81 -6.76
N GLY A 117 2.79 -34.37 -7.24
CA GLY A 117 3.80 -35.23 -7.85
C GLY A 117 4.35 -36.27 -6.85
N SER A 118 4.62 -35.85 -5.61
CA SER A 118 5.07 -36.75 -4.56
C SER A 118 4.00 -37.79 -4.22
N ALA A 119 2.74 -37.37 -4.06
CA ALA A 119 1.63 -38.26 -3.78
C ALA A 119 1.40 -39.26 -4.92
N THR A 120 1.49 -38.79 -6.18
CA THR A 120 1.34 -39.63 -7.38
C THR A 120 2.47 -40.67 -7.46
N THR A 121 3.70 -40.27 -7.15
CA THR A 121 4.86 -41.19 -7.16
C THR A 121 4.71 -42.28 -6.11
N VAL A 122 4.32 -41.91 -4.88
CA VAL A 122 4.06 -42.86 -3.80
C VAL A 122 2.90 -43.79 -4.15
N GLY A 123 1.80 -43.26 -4.69
CA GLY A 123 0.65 -44.04 -5.12
C GLY A 123 0.99 -45.01 -6.24
N TRP A 124 1.78 -44.57 -7.23
CA TRP A 124 2.29 -45.41 -8.31
C TRP A 124 3.13 -46.56 -7.75
N LEU A 125 4.09 -46.28 -6.87
CA LEU A 125 4.94 -47.29 -6.25
C LEU A 125 4.12 -48.29 -5.43
N SER A 126 3.19 -47.80 -4.60
CA SER A 126 2.27 -48.62 -3.82
C SER A 126 1.44 -49.55 -4.71
N SER A 127 0.94 -49.05 -5.85
CA SER A 127 0.15 -49.87 -6.78
C SER A 127 0.97 -50.99 -7.43
N HIS A 128 2.26 -50.79 -7.66
CA HIS A 128 3.17 -51.80 -8.19
C HIS A 128 3.53 -52.84 -7.12
N LEU A 129 3.86 -52.39 -5.91
CA LEU A 129 4.12 -53.27 -4.77
C LEU A 129 2.90 -54.15 -4.45
N ARG A 130 1.69 -53.57 -4.49
CA ARG A 130 0.44 -54.32 -4.26
C ARG A 130 0.23 -55.47 -5.25
N LYS A 131 0.73 -55.36 -6.49
CA LYS A 131 0.62 -56.44 -7.48
C LYS A 131 1.56 -57.61 -7.18
N LEU A 132 2.63 -57.41 -6.40
CA LEU A 132 3.54 -58.49 -5.97
C LEU A 132 2.92 -59.35 -4.87
N GLU A 133 1.96 -58.80 -4.11
CA GLU A 133 1.18 -59.55 -3.14
C GLU A 133 0.06 -60.35 -3.85
N THR A 134 0.44 -61.50 -4.38
CA THR A 134 -0.45 -62.40 -5.15
C THR A 134 -1.49 -63.14 -4.28
N GLY A 135 -1.39 -63.08 -2.95
CA GLY A 135 -2.30 -63.76 -2.01
C GLY A 135 -2.12 -65.29 -1.94
N PHE A 136 -1.20 -65.87 -2.71
CA PHE A 136 -0.91 -67.31 -2.70
C PHE A 136 0.13 -67.66 -1.63
N VAL A 137 -0.26 -68.44 -0.62
CA VAL A 137 0.60 -68.86 0.51
C VAL A 137 1.91 -69.53 0.04
N GLN A 138 1.86 -70.28 -1.07
CA GLN A 138 3.04 -70.94 -1.65
C GLN A 138 4.12 -69.95 -2.13
N SER A 139 3.71 -68.82 -2.71
CA SER A 139 4.62 -67.76 -3.16
C SER A 139 5.36 -67.13 -1.98
N TYR A 140 4.68 -66.93 -0.84
CA TYR A 140 5.29 -66.42 0.39
C TYR A 140 6.29 -67.43 0.99
N ALA A 141 5.96 -68.72 1.01
CA ALA A 141 6.86 -69.76 1.51
C ALA A 141 8.18 -69.83 0.71
N LEU A 142 8.09 -69.75 -0.63
CA LEU A 142 9.27 -69.67 -1.50
C LEU A 142 10.10 -68.41 -1.25
N ALA A 143 9.46 -67.26 -1.11
CA ALA A 143 10.16 -65.99 -0.84
C ALA A 143 10.93 -66.02 0.49
N ILE A 144 10.33 -66.56 1.56
CA ILE A 144 10.99 -66.72 2.86
C ILE A 144 12.20 -67.65 2.76
N LEU A 145 12.07 -68.76 2.04
CA LEU A 145 13.15 -69.74 1.88
C LEU A 145 14.34 -69.13 1.10
N ILE A 146 14.07 -68.41 0.01
CA ILE A 146 15.10 -67.66 -0.74
C ILE A 146 15.76 -66.60 0.16
N GLY A 147 14.97 -65.83 0.90
CA GLY A 147 15.47 -64.81 1.82
C GLY A 147 16.39 -65.40 2.90
N ALA A 148 16.01 -66.53 3.49
CA ALA A 148 16.82 -67.23 4.48
C ALA A 148 18.17 -67.69 3.89
N VAL A 149 18.16 -68.30 2.70
CA VAL A 149 19.39 -68.74 2.01
C VAL A 149 20.32 -67.56 1.71
N LEU A 150 19.77 -66.44 1.23
CA LEU A 150 20.56 -65.24 0.94
C LEU A 150 21.18 -64.63 2.21
N VAL A 151 20.39 -64.50 3.28
CA VAL A 151 20.89 -63.94 4.54
C VAL A 151 21.96 -64.83 5.15
N THR A 152 21.72 -66.14 5.23
CA THR A 152 22.70 -67.10 5.76
C THR A 152 23.94 -67.18 4.88
N GLY A 153 23.78 -67.18 3.56
CA GLY A 153 24.89 -67.16 2.61
C GLY A 153 25.74 -65.89 2.72
N TYR A 154 25.11 -64.72 2.87
CA TYR A 154 25.82 -63.46 3.11
C TYR A 154 26.55 -63.45 4.45
N LEU A 155 25.94 -63.99 5.51
CA LEU A 155 26.56 -64.06 6.83
C LEU A 155 27.76 -65.02 6.88
N ILE A 156 27.73 -66.11 6.10
CA ILE A 156 28.84 -67.07 6.01
C ILE A 156 29.92 -66.57 5.04
N GLY A 157 29.54 -65.81 4.01
CA GLY A 157 30.45 -65.25 3.01
C GLY A 157 31.10 -63.91 3.39
N ARG A 158 30.71 -63.33 4.54
CA ARG A 158 31.33 -62.16 5.16
C ARG A 158 32.41 -62.59 6.15
#